data_AF-A0A2E6YEI3-F1
#
_entry.id   AF-A0A2E6YEI3-F1
#
_cell.length_a   1.000
_cell.length_b   1.000
_cell.length_c   1.000
_cell.angle_alpha   90.00
_cell.angle_beta   90.00
_cell.angle_gamma   90.00
#
_symmetry.space_group_name_H-M   'P 1'
#
loop_
_entity.id
_entity.type
_entity.pdbx_description
1 polymer ?
#
loop_
_entity_poly.entity_id
_entity_poly.type
_entity_poly.pdbx_seq_one_letter_code
_entity_poly.pdbx_strand_id
1 'polypeptide(L)'
;MKVLVDSIGQIELLDKDFVDSGGEGNIYIKNNVAFKIYHDKNKMIPVQKIEELQSLTLDNIIKPEKVIYSVNREPVGYTMKVLKDYYPLSRIITNDFRQQHNIDNDKILNLVIKMRQTIEHIHEKGFLFVDANEMNFLVSKDFSDVYFIDVDSYKTKKNHATAYTELALDPNIDINNHKSFTKETDWYSFAVLACKIFSGIHPFKGKFKDKSKMNVKDRMKNYISIFNNKISIPKTARDLNDIPSNFKKWFIEIFEKNNRILPPSNIEAIYYNKKENRLIQDILSFIKIKDFSDNINYITSFDSHLFVKTRHYIEDVNSHYKPKDLDNTYPLYSFIHGDLFVKKENKKLVLFRIKDSKVFNSEVEVDDFFVKDNLIVGVNNDKLLEIILFENNNKLNLAVKSATNIFKNSLKRFNNVYINKLYEKNIIIVPIGNGVFLKEAIPELEHCSILNAKYQNHILGVTYFNIHKELVTEYFRYNTSLNRKESILKLKEKEIDFVVNFSGVVIINDKEKIILFSNKFESNSSKEVEDKNLSQFRLYSDNQKIFAISNNSLYTMTMN
;
A
#
# COMPACT_ATOMS: atom_id res chain seq x y z
N MET A 1 -3.53 -44.05 -31.20
CA MET A 1 -4.96 -43.94 -30.80
C MET A 1 -5.68 -43.03 -31.78
N LYS A 2 -6.84 -43.44 -32.32
CA LYS A 2 -7.67 -42.58 -33.19
C LYS A 2 -8.81 -41.97 -32.38
N VAL A 3 -9.01 -40.67 -32.51
CA VAL A 3 -10.07 -39.91 -31.84
C VAL A 3 -10.75 -38.95 -32.83
N LEU A 4 -11.98 -38.55 -32.53
CA LEU A 4 -12.73 -37.55 -33.30
C LEU A 4 -12.81 -36.27 -32.47
N VAL A 5 -12.34 -35.14 -32.99
CA VAL A 5 -12.42 -33.85 -32.29
C VAL A 5 -13.51 -33.01 -32.93
N ASP A 6 -14.37 -32.43 -32.09
CA ASP A 6 -15.48 -31.62 -32.55
C ASP A 6 -15.02 -30.49 -33.48
N SER A 7 -15.71 -30.32 -34.61
CA SER A 7 -15.40 -29.33 -35.65
C SER A 7 -13.98 -29.37 -36.26
N ILE A 8 -13.19 -30.43 -36.00
CA ILE A 8 -11.85 -30.64 -36.61
C ILE A 8 -11.84 -31.96 -37.41
N GLY A 9 -12.47 -33.00 -36.91
CA GLY A 9 -12.51 -34.32 -37.53
C GLY A 9 -11.56 -35.32 -36.86
N GLN A 10 -11.15 -36.34 -37.61
CA GLN A 10 -10.36 -37.45 -37.07
C GLN A 10 -8.89 -37.06 -36.86
N ILE A 11 -8.39 -37.30 -35.65
CA ILE A 11 -6.99 -37.11 -35.27
C ILE A 11 -6.43 -38.44 -34.77
N GLU A 12 -5.22 -38.78 -35.23
CA GLU A 12 -4.47 -39.92 -34.72
C GLU A 12 -3.38 -39.43 -33.76
N LEU A 13 -3.44 -39.83 -32.50
CA LEU A 13 -2.44 -39.57 -31.47
C LEU A 13 -1.46 -40.74 -31.40
N LEU A 14 -0.16 -40.47 -31.56
CA LEU A 14 0.92 -41.45 -31.57
C LEU A 14 1.70 -41.40 -30.25
N ASP A 15 2.55 -42.40 -29.99
CA ASP A 15 3.36 -42.45 -28.76
C ASP A 15 4.30 -41.25 -28.63
N LYS A 16 4.81 -40.73 -29.76
CA LYS A 16 5.62 -39.50 -29.78
C LYS A 16 4.85 -38.23 -29.38
N ASP A 17 3.52 -38.28 -29.45
CA ASP A 17 2.65 -37.16 -29.10
C ASP A 17 2.35 -37.18 -27.58
N PHE A 18 2.67 -38.26 -26.85
CA PHE A 18 2.46 -38.37 -25.40
C PHE A 18 3.39 -37.45 -24.62
N VAL A 19 2.86 -36.77 -23.61
CA VAL A 19 3.61 -35.81 -22.77
C VAL A 19 3.66 -36.25 -21.32
N ASP A 20 2.50 -36.56 -20.75
CA ASP A 20 2.39 -36.93 -19.34
C ASP A 20 1.11 -37.73 -19.08
N SER A 21 1.08 -38.47 -17.98
CA SER A 21 -0.09 -39.17 -17.47
C SER A 21 -0.43 -38.61 -16.08
N GLY A 22 -1.49 -37.81 -15.99
CA GLY A 22 -2.02 -37.31 -14.73
C GLY A 22 -2.89 -38.33 -14.00
N GLY A 23 -3.45 -37.92 -12.86
CA GLY A 23 -4.30 -38.79 -12.02
C GLY A 23 -5.60 -39.24 -12.68
N GLU A 24 -6.16 -38.45 -13.59
CA GLU A 24 -7.45 -38.73 -14.24
C GLU A 24 -7.36 -39.02 -15.74
N GLY A 25 -6.21 -38.74 -16.38
CA GLY A 25 -6.06 -38.95 -17.82
C GLY A 25 -4.66 -38.70 -18.37
N ASN A 26 -4.49 -39.10 -19.63
CA ASN A 26 -3.28 -38.90 -20.42
C ASN A 26 -3.32 -37.58 -21.18
N ILE A 27 -2.17 -36.90 -21.24
CA ILE A 27 -1.96 -35.67 -22.01
C ILE A 27 -1.11 -35.98 -23.23
N TYR A 28 -1.62 -35.61 -24.40
CA TYR A 28 -0.90 -35.62 -25.67
C TYR A 28 -0.78 -34.21 -26.22
N ILE A 29 0.30 -33.89 -26.95
CA ILE A 29 0.46 -32.64 -27.68
C ILE A 29 0.68 -32.93 -29.16
N LYS A 30 -0.15 -32.34 -30.02
CA LYS A 30 -0.03 -32.43 -31.47
C LYS A 30 -0.44 -31.12 -32.13
N ASN A 31 0.35 -30.65 -33.09
CA ASN A 31 0.10 -29.39 -33.82
C ASN A 31 -0.20 -28.19 -32.90
N ASN A 32 0.53 -28.08 -31.79
CA ASN A 32 0.36 -27.02 -30.78
C ASN A 32 -1.01 -27.01 -30.06
N VAL A 33 -1.71 -28.15 -30.04
CA VAL A 33 -2.93 -28.40 -29.26
C VAL A 33 -2.66 -29.52 -28.26
N ALA A 34 -3.12 -29.36 -27.02
CA ALA A 34 -3.07 -30.40 -26.01
C ALA A 34 -4.38 -31.18 -25.99
N PHE A 35 -4.29 -32.49 -25.79
CA PHE A 35 -5.41 -33.43 -25.77
C PHE A 35 -5.38 -34.16 -24.43
N LYS A 36 -6.37 -33.90 -23.55
CA LYS A 36 -6.56 -34.66 -22.31
C LYS A 36 -7.56 -35.79 -22.60
N ILE A 37 -7.11 -37.03 -22.45
CA ILE A 37 -7.93 -38.24 -22.61
C ILE A 37 -8.08 -38.90 -21.24
N TYR A 38 -9.31 -39.05 -20.74
CA TYR A 38 -9.56 -39.65 -19.43
C TYR A 38 -9.24 -41.14 -19.43
N HIS A 39 -8.66 -41.64 -18.34
CA HIS A 39 -8.45 -43.08 -18.14
C HIS A 39 -9.78 -43.83 -18.02
N ASP A 40 -10.74 -43.21 -17.35
CA ASP A 40 -12.13 -43.67 -17.22
C ASP A 40 -13.07 -42.60 -17.78
N LYS A 41 -13.73 -42.92 -18.89
CA LYS A 41 -14.67 -42.02 -19.56
C LYS A 41 -15.83 -41.57 -18.66
N ASN A 42 -16.20 -42.35 -17.64
CA ASN A 42 -17.27 -41.99 -16.72
C ASN A 42 -16.88 -40.87 -15.75
N LYS A 43 -15.58 -40.61 -15.60
CA LYS A 43 -15.05 -39.48 -14.82
C LYS A 43 -14.90 -38.20 -15.65
N MET A 44 -15.13 -38.27 -16.95
CA MET A 44 -15.09 -37.09 -17.80
C MET A 44 -16.14 -36.08 -17.35
N ILE A 45 -15.74 -34.81 -17.31
CA ILE A 45 -16.69 -33.73 -17.03
C ILE A 45 -17.83 -33.69 -18.07
N PRO A 46 -19.05 -33.31 -17.67
CA PRO A 46 -20.15 -33.18 -18.61
C PRO A 46 -19.82 -32.22 -19.76
N VAL A 47 -20.24 -32.55 -20.99
CA VAL A 47 -20.02 -31.70 -22.18
C VAL A 47 -20.55 -30.28 -21.97
N GLN A 48 -21.70 -30.15 -21.30
CA GLN A 48 -22.26 -28.85 -20.93
C GLN A 48 -21.31 -28.01 -20.05
N LYS A 49 -20.47 -28.64 -19.20
CA LYS A 49 -19.47 -27.92 -18.41
C LYS A 49 -18.39 -27.32 -19.31
N ILE A 50 -17.95 -28.04 -20.35
CA ILE A 50 -16.99 -27.53 -21.34
C ILE A 50 -17.57 -26.29 -22.04
N GLU A 51 -18.85 -26.31 -22.40
CA GLU A 51 -19.56 -25.16 -22.99
C GLU A 51 -19.63 -23.97 -22.02
N GLU A 52 -19.97 -24.20 -20.74
CA GLU A 52 -20.02 -23.15 -19.72
C GLU A 52 -18.64 -22.48 -19.54
N LEU A 53 -17.58 -23.28 -19.47
CA LEU A 53 -16.21 -22.81 -19.32
C LEU A 53 -15.75 -21.94 -20.50
N GLN A 54 -16.37 -22.04 -21.69
CA GLN A 54 -16.03 -21.15 -22.81
C GLN A 54 -16.24 -19.67 -22.49
N SER A 55 -17.11 -19.34 -21.53
CA SER A 55 -17.31 -17.95 -21.08
C SER A 55 -16.11 -17.32 -20.36
N LEU A 56 -15.11 -18.11 -19.94
CA LEU A 56 -13.85 -17.62 -19.38
C LEU A 56 -12.92 -17.13 -20.50
N THR A 57 -12.84 -15.82 -20.72
CA THR A 57 -12.14 -15.22 -21.87
C THR A 57 -10.70 -14.81 -21.63
N LEU A 58 -10.17 -14.90 -20.41
CA LEU A 58 -8.78 -14.52 -20.14
C LEU A 58 -7.81 -15.58 -20.65
N ASP A 59 -6.78 -15.15 -21.39
CA ASP A 59 -5.78 -16.04 -22.01
C ASP A 59 -4.94 -16.84 -21.02
N ASN A 60 -4.89 -16.39 -19.77
CA ASN A 60 -4.19 -17.06 -18.69
C ASN A 60 -5.03 -18.15 -17.99
N ILE A 61 -6.24 -18.43 -18.46
CA ILE A 61 -7.07 -19.55 -18.00
C ILE A 61 -7.03 -20.66 -19.04
N ILE A 62 -6.36 -21.78 -18.73
CA ILE A 62 -6.26 -22.93 -19.63
C ILE A 62 -7.46 -23.84 -19.40
N LYS A 63 -8.52 -23.54 -20.16
CA LYS A 63 -9.78 -24.26 -20.12
C LYS A 63 -9.85 -25.37 -21.20
N PRO A 64 -10.74 -26.36 -21.01
CA PRO A 64 -11.21 -27.21 -22.11
C PRO A 64 -11.75 -26.35 -23.26
N GLU A 65 -11.44 -26.68 -24.52
CA GLU A 65 -11.89 -25.94 -25.71
C GLU A 65 -12.88 -26.75 -26.56
N LYS A 66 -12.52 -27.99 -26.92
CA LYS A 66 -13.36 -28.85 -27.78
C LYS A 66 -13.43 -30.26 -27.23
N VAL A 67 -14.60 -30.89 -27.35
CA VAL A 67 -14.83 -32.28 -26.94
C VAL A 67 -14.07 -33.23 -27.86
N ILE A 68 -13.46 -34.26 -27.25
CA ILE A 68 -12.85 -35.39 -27.93
C ILE A 68 -13.77 -36.60 -27.76
N TYR A 69 -14.09 -37.24 -28.87
CA TYR A 69 -14.89 -38.45 -28.92
C TYR A 69 -14.04 -39.66 -29.32
N SER A 70 -14.41 -40.84 -28.83
CA SER A 70 -13.93 -42.11 -29.35
C SER A 70 -14.43 -42.32 -30.78
N VAL A 71 -13.88 -43.32 -31.48
CA VAL A 71 -14.39 -43.75 -32.79
C VAL A 71 -15.86 -44.17 -32.76
N ASN A 72 -16.36 -44.56 -31.59
CA ASN A 72 -17.77 -44.93 -31.36
C ASN A 72 -18.65 -43.71 -30.97
N ARG A 73 -18.13 -42.48 -31.12
CA ARG A 73 -18.81 -41.21 -30.78
C ARG A 73 -19.18 -41.03 -29.30
N GLU A 74 -18.44 -41.68 -28.40
CA GLU A 74 -18.57 -41.43 -26.96
C GLU A 74 -17.58 -40.34 -26.53
N PRO A 75 -17.97 -39.35 -25.69
CA PRO A 75 -17.02 -38.40 -25.12
C PRO A 75 -15.94 -39.11 -24.28
N VAL A 76 -14.67 -38.82 -24.55
CA VAL A 76 -13.52 -39.44 -23.86
C VAL A 76 -12.50 -38.42 -23.37
N GLY A 77 -12.66 -37.14 -23.71
CA GLY A 77 -11.71 -36.12 -23.35
C GLY A 77 -12.03 -34.76 -23.93
N TYR A 78 -11.05 -33.86 -23.86
CA TYR A 78 -11.14 -32.53 -24.44
C TYR A 78 -9.77 -32.02 -24.90
N THR A 79 -9.80 -31.05 -25.80
CA THR A 79 -8.62 -30.28 -26.20
C THR A 79 -8.44 -29.05 -25.34
N MET A 80 -7.22 -28.53 -25.24
CA MET A 80 -6.90 -27.27 -24.60
C MET A 80 -5.64 -26.65 -25.21
N LYS A 81 -5.41 -25.37 -24.92
CA LYS A 81 -4.21 -24.64 -25.35
C LYS A 81 -2.95 -25.27 -24.75
N VAL A 82 -1.91 -25.41 -25.57
CA VAL A 82 -0.58 -25.79 -25.10
C VAL A 82 0.09 -24.60 -24.45
N LEU A 83 0.58 -24.78 -23.23
CA LEU A 83 1.54 -23.87 -22.62
C LEU A 83 2.96 -24.38 -22.85
N LYS A 84 3.89 -23.44 -23.01
CA LYS A 84 5.34 -23.69 -23.07
C LYS A 84 6.01 -22.71 -22.13
N ASP A 85 7.23 -23.03 -21.71
CA ASP A 85 8.10 -22.08 -21.00
C ASP A 85 7.51 -21.50 -19.70
N TYR A 86 7.19 -22.39 -18.77
CA TYR A 86 6.65 -22.04 -17.45
C TYR A 86 7.36 -22.75 -16.30
N TYR A 87 7.15 -22.23 -15.10
CA TYR A 87 7.51 -22.86 -13.84
C TYR A 87 6.24 -23.20 -13.04
N PRO A 88 6.15 -24.38 -12.40
CA PRO A 88 5.09 -24.63 -11.42
C PRO A 88 5.13 -23.60 -10.29
N LEU A 89 3.97 -23.07 -9.87
CA LEU A 89 3.89 -22.12 -8.75
C LEU A 89 4.47 -22.70 -7.46
N SER A 90 4.37 -24.02 -7.27
CA SER A 90 5.00 -24.73 -6.14
C SER A 90 6.50 -24.49 -6.02
N ARG A 91 7.22 -24.30 -7.15
CA ARG A 91 8.64 -23.91 -7.12
C ARG A 91 8.82 -22.47 -6.65
N ILE A 92 7.96 -21.54 -7.09
CA ILE A 92 7.98 -20.12 -6.70
C ILE A 92 7.77 -19.94 -5.19
N ILE A 93 7.06 -20.86 -4.53
CA ILE A 93 6.87 -20.82 -3.08
C ILE A 93 8.20 -21.03 -2.34
N THR A 94 9.10 -21.86 -2.86
CA THR A 94 10.38 -22.21 -2.22
C THR A 94 11.38 -21.04 -2.19
N ASN A 95 12.23 -20.98 -1.15
CA ASN A 95 13.24 -19.92 -1.04
C ASN A 95 14.38 -20.10 -2.04
N ASP A 96 14.86 -21.32 -2.23
CA ASP A 96 16.00 -21.61 -3.11
C ASP A 96 15.71 -21.18 -4.55
N PHE A 97 14.50 -21.49 -5.06
CA PHE A 97 14.11 -21.09 -6.41
C PHE A 97 14.03 -19.56 -6.56
N ARG A 98 13.48 -18.85 -5.56
CA ARG A 98 13.43 -17.37 -5.61
C ARG A 98 14.82 -16.76 -5.63
N GLN A 99 15.75 -17.30 -4.84
CA GLN A 99 17.13 -16.83 -4.81
C GLN A 99 17.84 -17.10 -6.13
N GLN A 100 17.73 -18.32 -6.66
CA GLN A 100 18.35 -18.72 -7.93
C GLN A 100 17.87 -17.86 -9.11
N HIS A 101 16.60 -17.46 -9.10
CA HIS A 101 15.97 -16.71 -10.19
C HIS A 101 15.77 -15.21 -9.89
N ASN A 102 16.35 -14.69 -8.80
CA ASN A 102 16.24 -13.28 -8.38
C ASN A 102 14.78 -12.77 -8.39
N ILE A 103 13.90 -13.54 -7.77
CA ILE A 103 12.48 -13.20 -7.65
C ILE A 103 12.29 -12.37 -6.38
N ASP A 104 12.22 -11.05 -6.56
CA ASP A 104 11.93 -10.09 -5.51
C ASP A 104 10.46 -10.11 -5.07
N ASN A 105 10.15 -9.38 -4.00
CA ASN A 105 8.81 -9.33 -3.45
C ASN A 105 7.80 -8.62 -4.37
N ASP A 106 8.24 -7.66 -5.19
CA ASP A 106 7.37 -6.91 -6.12
C ASP A 106 6.83 -7.83 -7.21
N LYS A 107 7.68 -8.70 -7.79
CA LYS A 107 7.25 -9.75 -8.72
C LYS A 107 6.21 -10.67 -8.08
N ILE A 108 6.42 -11.04 -6.83
CA ILE A 108 5.50 -11.91 -6.08
C ILE A 108 4.16 -11.23 -5.85
N LEU A 109 4.15 -9.94 -5.48
CA LEU A 109 2.93 -9.17 -5.36
C LEU A 109 2.20 -9.06 -6.69
N ASN A 110 2.91 -8.76 -7.78
CA ASN A 110 2.32 -8.67 -9.12
C ASN A 110 1.66 -9.99 -9.52
N LEU A 111 2.30 -11.13 -9.26
CA LEU A 111 1.71 -12.45 -9.49
C LEU A 111 0.43 -12.64 -8.65
N VAL A 112 0.47 -12.34 -7.35
CA VAL A 112 -0.71 -12.46 -6.47
C VAL A 112 -1.85 -11.56 -6.93
N ILE A 113 -1.57 -10.34 -7.38
CA ILE A 113 -2.57 -9.41 -7.92
C ILE A 113 -3.17 -9.95 -9.23
N LYS A 114 -2.36 -10.51 -10.12
CA LYS A 114 -2.86 -11.16 -11.35
C LYS A 114 -3.74 -12.38 -11.04
N MET A 115 -3.37 -13.19 -10.04
CA MET A 115 -4.20 -14.30 -9.59
C MET A 115 -5.56 -13.79 -9.09
N ARG A 116 -5.56 -12.74 -8.26
CA ARG A 116 -6.78 -12.10 -7.77
C ARG A 116 -7.67 -11.64 -8.94
N GLN A 117 -7.14 -10.89 -9.90
CA GLN A 117 -7.89 -10.40 -11.07
C GLN A 117 -8.51 -11.55 -11.88
N THR A 118 -7.77 -12.66 -12.01
CA THR A 118 -8.26 -13.86 -12.70
C THR A 118 -9.40 -14.52 -11.94
N ILE A 119 -9.31 -14.61 -10.60
CA ILE A 119 -10.39 -15.14 -9.74
C ILE A 119 -11.62 -14.23 -9.77
N GLU A 120 -11.45 -12.91 -9.80
CA GLU A 120 -12.56 -11.97 -9.96
C GLU A 120 -13.33 -12.24 -11.27
N HIS A 121 -12.63 -12.41 -12.39
CA HIS A 121 -13.25 -12.78 -13.66
C HIS A 121 -13.97 -14.14 -13.61
N ILE A 122 -13.40 -15.15 -12.93
CA ILE A 122 -14.06 -16.44 -12.70
C ILE A 122 -15.38 -16.23 -11.92
N HIS A 123 -15.34 -15.43 -10.86
CA HIS A 123 -16.49 -15.11 -10.02
C HIS A 123 -17.55 -14.27 -10.76
N GLU A 124 -17.16 -13.40 -11.68
CA GLU A 124 -18.07 -12.63 -12.55
C GLU A 124 -18.87 -13.52 -13.48
N LYS A 125 -18.30 -14.64 -13.95
CA LYS A 125 -19.04 -15.66 -14.72
C LYS A 125 -19.93 -16.55 -13.86
N GLY A 126 -19.90 -16.37 -12.54
CA GLY A 126 -20.66 -17.17 -11.57
C GLY A 126 -20.05 -18.54 -11.29
N PHE A 127 -18.75 -18.69 -11.55
CA PHE A 127 -17.99 -19.90 -11.28
C PHE A 127 -17.15 -19.74 -10.02
N LEU A 128 -16.68 -20.86 -9.47
CA LEU A 128 -15.78 -20.93 -8.31
C LEU A 128 -14.66 -21.91 -8.60
N PHE A 129 -13.42 -21.56 -8.27
CA PHE A 129 -12.27 -22.41 -8.57
C PHE A 129 -12.07 -23.51 -7.52
N VAL A 130 -12.50 -23.27 -6.27
CA VAL A 130 -12.56 -24.22 -5.14
C VAL A 130 -11.21 -24.80 -4.69
N ASP A 131 -10.43 -25.40 -5.58
CA ASP A 131 -9.16 -26.04 -5.29
C ASP A 131 -7.96 -25.10 -5.45
N ALA A 132 -7.60 -24.39 -4.38
CA ALA A 132 -6.41 -23.52 -4.34
C ALA A 132 -5.09 -24.28 -4.10
N ASN A 133 -4.92 -25.41 -4.79
CA ASN A 133 -3.68 -26.16 -4.81
C ASN A 133 -2.62 -25.44 -5.66
N GLU A 134 -1.43 -25.20 -5.12
CA GLU A 134 -0.32 -24.57 -5.84
C GLU A 134 0.11 -25.32 -7.11
N MET A 135 -0.28 -26.60 -7.26
CA MET A 135 -0.01 -27.39 -8.45
C MET A 135 -0.93 -27.03 -9.63
N ASN A 136 -2.06 -26.36 -9.38
CA ASN A 136 -3.01 -25.92 -10.41
C ASN A 136 -2.63 -24.57 -11.04
N PHE A 137 -1.40 -24.10 -10.79
CA PHE A 137 -0.90 -22.81 -11.27
C PHE A 137 0.49 -22.93 -11.86
N LEU A 138 0.67 -22.32 -13.03
CA LEU A 138 1.94 -22.21 -13.71
C LEU A 138 2.31 -20.73 -13.85
N VAL A 139 3.58 -20.39 -13.72
CA VAL A 139 4.09 -19.02 -13.81
C VAL A 139 4.97 -18.91 -15.06
N SER A 140 4.81 -17.86 -15.86
CA SER A 140 5.65 -17.64 -17.03
C SER A 140 7.12 -17.49 -16.64
N LYS A 141 8.06 -17.87 -17.52
CA LYS A 141 9.51 -17.81 -17.23
C LYS A 141 10.04 -16.42 -16.89
N ASP A 142 9.40 -15.37 -17.39
CA ASP A 142 9.70 -13.96 -17.11
C ASP A 142 8.99 -13.43 -15.84
N PHE A 143 8.20 -14.28 -15.17
CA PHE A 143 7.40 -13.97 -13.98
C PHE A 143 6.37 -12.87 -14.20
N SER A 144 6.01 -12.60 -15.45
CA SER A 144 5.01 -11.58 -15.76
C SER A 144 3.59 -12.11 -15.59
N ASP A 145 3.32 -13.39 -15.83
CA ASP A 145 1.98 -13.98 -15.82
C ASP A 145 1.85 -15.27 -15.00
N VAL A 146 0.60 -15.57 -14.63
CA VAL A 146 0.19 -16.77 -13.91
C VAL A 146 -0.98 -17.42 -14.63
N TYR A 147 -0.80 -18.68 -15.00
CA TYR A 147 -1.76 -19.49 -15.72
C TYR A 147 -2.49 -20.43 -14.77
N PHE A 148 -3.82 -20.45 -14.88
CA PHE A 148 -4.70 -21.33 -14.14
C PHE A 148 -4.95 -22.58 -14.99
N ILE A 149 -4.61 -23.75 -14.46
CA ILE A 149 -4.83 -25.04 -15.12
C ILE A 149 -5.82 -25.89 -14.30
N ASP A 150 -6.19 -27.04 -14.85
CA ASP A 150 -7.17 -27.96 -14.24
C ASP A 150 -8.53 -27.29 -13.96
N VAL A 151 -8.91 -26.39 -14.88
CA VAL A 151 -10.15 -25.58 -14.84
C VAL A 151 -11.41 -26.43 -14.97
N ASP A 152 -11.28 -27.65 -15.48
CA ASP A 152 -12.33 -28.67 -15.49
C ASP A 152 -12.79 -29.08 -14.09
N SER A 153 -11.98 -28.87 -13.05
CA SER A 153 -12.35 -29.15 -11.66
C SER A 153 -13.32 -28.13 -11.04
N TYR A 154 -13.51 -26.96 -11.65
CA TYR A 154 -14.20 -25.81 -11.05
C TYR A 154 -15.70 -26.07 -10.85
N LYS A 155 -16.32 -25.36 -9.89
CA LYS A 155 -17.78 -25.30 -9.79
C LYS A 155 -18.30 -24.28 -10.80
N THR A 156 -19.19 -24.71 -11.68
CA THR A 156 -19.89 -23.84 -12.63
C THR A 156 -21.35 -23.64 -12.18
N LYS A 157 -22.18 -23.00 -13.02
CA LYS A 157 -23.59 -22.75 -12.70
C LYS A 157 -24.37 -24.05 -12.51
N LYS A 158 -24.13 -25.04 -13.37
CA LYS A 158 -24.86 -26.31 -13.39
C LYS A 158 -24.06 -27.49 -12.85
N ASN A 159 -22.74 -27.37 -12.70
CA ASN A 159 -21.87 -28.47 -12.33
C ASN A 159 -21.13 -28.19 -11.02
N HIS A 160 -21.02 -29.21 -10.17
CA HIS A 160 -20.27 -29.13 -8.94
C HIS A 160 -18.75 -29.14 -9.20
N ALA A 161 -17.98 -28.65 -8.23
CA ALA A 161 -16.54 -28.86 -8.23
C ALA A 161 -16.24 -30.35 -7.98
N THR A 162 -15.21 -30.86 -8.65
CA THR A 162 -14.86 -32.29 -8.61
C THR A 162 -13.58 -32.56 -7.83
N ALA A 163 -12.79 -31.54 -7.53
CA ALA A 163 -11.57 -31.63 -6.75
C ALA A 163 -11.48 -30.50 -5.72
N TYR A 164 -10.78 -30.76 -4.62
CA TYR A 164 -10.43 -29.78 -3.60
C TYR A 164 -9.27 -30.28 -2.75
N THR A 165 -8.47 -29.33 -2.26
CA THR A 165 -7.42 -29.59 -1.28
C THR A 165 -7.92 -29.21 0.11
N GLU A 166 -8.08 -30.19 0.99
CA GLU A 166 -8.69 -30.00 2.32
C GLU A 166 -8.02 -28.89 3.16
N LEU A 167 -6.69 -28.77 3.11
CA LEU A 167 -5.98 -27.73 3.85
C LEU A 167 -6.08 -26.33 3.22
N ALA A 168 -6.57 -26.22 1.98
CA ALA A 168 -6.85 -24.94 1.35
C ALA A 168 -8.28 -24.45 1.65
N LEU A 169 -9.21 -25.35 1.97
CA LEU A 169 -10.62 -24.99 2.17
C LEU A 169 -10.85 -24.18 3.45
N ASP A 170 -11.88 -23.33 3.37
CA ASP A 170 -12.48 -22.68 4.53
C ASP A 170 -12.93 -23.72 5.57
N PRO A 171 -12.50 -23.64 6.84
CA PRO A 171 -12.87 -24.60 7.88
C PRO A 171 -14.38 -24.64 8.19
N ASN A 172 -15.14 -23.64 7.72
CA ASN A 172 -16.59 -23.55 7.89
C ASN A 172 -17.38 -24.21 6.74
N ILE A 173 -16.71 -24.73 5.69
CA ILE A 173 -17.38 -25.47 4.61
C ILE A 173 -17.88 -26.82 5.12
N ASP A 174 -19.15 -27.13 4.84
CA ASP A 174 -19.62 -28.51 4.74
C ASP A 174 -19.42 -29.01 3.31
N ILE A 175 -18.42 -29.89 3.12
CA ILE A 175 -18.05 -30.47 1.83
C ILE A 175 -19.17 -31.33 1.20
N ASN A 176 -20.10 -31.85 2.02
CA ASN A 176 -21.22 -32.63 1.53
C ASN A 176 -22.35 -31.74 0.99
N ASN A 177 -22.30 -30.43 1.26
CA ASN A 177 -23.26 -29.46 0.78
C ASN A 177 -22.60 -28.54 -0.26
N HIS A 178 -22.86 -28.79 -1.54
CA HIS A 178 -22.29 -27.99 -2.63
C HIS A 178 -22.69 -26.50 -2.60
N LYS A 179 -23.73 -26.12 -1.83
CA LYS A 179 -24.11 -24.72 -1.61
C LYS A 179 -23.18 -24.01 -0.64
N SER A 180 -22.40 -24.75 0.16
CA SER A 180 -21.38 -24.19 1.07
C SER A 180 -20.23 -23.53 0.32
N PHE A 181 -19.98 -23.91 -0.94
CA PHE A 181 -18.97 -23.25 -1.76
C PHE A 181 -19.52 -21.95 -2.35
N THR A 182 -18.94 -20.84 -1.90
CA THR A 182 -19.30 -19.48 -2.28
C THR A 182 -18.06 -18.68 -2.72
N LYS A 183 -18.25 -17.43 -3.16
CA LYS A 183 -17.12 -16.54 -3.50
C LYS A 183 -16.26 -16.26 -2.29
N GLU A 184 -16.88 -16.12 -1.13
CA GLU A 184 -16.25 -15.88 0.17
C GLU A 184 -15.34 -17.05 0.58
N THR A 185 -15.78 -18.29 0.37
CA THR A 185 -14.94 -19.46 0.64
C THR A 185 -13.80 -19.61 -0.36
N ASP A 186 -14.02 -19.24 -1.63
CA ASP A 186 -12.95 -19.15 -2.62
C ASP A 186 -11.89 -18.11 -2.23
N TRP A 187 -12.31 -16.96 -1.69
CA TRP A 187 -11.38 -15.94 -1.20
C TRP A 187 -10.59 -16.41 0.02
N TYR A 188 -11.16 -17.26 0.88
CA TYR A 188 -10.40 -17.94 1.92
C TYR A 188 -9.33 -18.86 1.32
N SER A 189 -9.71 -19.71 0.36
CA SER A 189 -8.76 -20.62 -0.31
C SER A 189 -7.63 -19.85 -1.00
N PHE A 190 -7.98 -18.73 -1.64
CA PHE A 190 -6.98 -17.82 -2.21
C PHE A 190 -6.09 -17.17 -1.15
N ALA A 191 -6.64 -16.78 0.01
CA ALA A 191 -5.84 -16.26 1.12
C ALA A 191 -4.80 -17.29 1.59
N VAL A 192 -5.18 -18.57 1.70
CA VAL A 192 -4.26 -19.64 2.08
C VAL A 192 -3.11 -19.74 1.08
N LEU A 193 -3.42 -19.78 -0.21
CA LEU A 193 -2.43 -19.84 -1.27
C LEU A 193 -1.54 -18.59 -1.32
N ALA A 194 -2.12 -17.40 -1.26
CA ALA A 194 -1.39 -16.13 -1.23
C ALA A 194 -0.45 -16.04 -0.02
N CYS A 195 -0.89 -16.48 1.16
CA CYS A 195 -0.04 -16.51 2.35
C CYS A 195 1.13 -17.51 2.18
N LYS A 196 0.91 -18.67 1.56
CA LYS A 196 1.99 -19.60 1.20
C LYS A 196 2.97 -18.96 0.21
N ILE A 197 2.45 -18.26 -0.79
CA ILE A 197 3.27 -17.51 -1.75
C ILE A 197 4.10 -16.46 -1.01
N PHE A 198 3.56 -15.65 -0.10
CA PHE A 198 4.39 -14.66 0.60
C PHE A 198 5.35 -15.27 1.62
N SER A 199 4.87 -16.15 2.50
CA SER A 199 5.64 -16.63 3.66
C SER A 199 6.47 -17.90 3.40
N GLY A 200 6.21 -18.61 2.31
CA GLY A 200 6.83 -19.92 2.01
C GLY A 200 6.24 -21.09 2.80
N ILE A 201 5.27 -20.85 3.69
CA ILE A 201 4.64 -21.88 4.52
C ILE A 201 3.13 -21.70 4.61
N HIS A 202 2.42 -22.73 5.06
CA HIS A 202 0.98 -22.65 5.31
C HIS A 202 0.65 -21.63 6.42
N PRO A 203 -0.43 -20.83 6.33
CA PRO A 203 -0.82 -19.84 7.35
C PRO A 203 -1.07 -20.44 8.75
N PHE A 204 -1.32 -21.75 8.83
CA PHE A 204 -1.55 -22.50 10.07
C PHE A 204 -0.42 -23.51 10.38
N LYS A 205 0.75 -23.41 9.73
CA LYS A 205 1.98 -24.12 10.13
C LYS A 205 2.73 -23.35 11.22
N GLY A 206 3.70 -23.97 11.90
CA GLY A 206 4.43 -23.37 13.03
C GLY A 206 4.32 -24.17 14.32
N LYS A 207 4.90 -23.67 15.41
CA LYS A 207 4.90 -24.33 16.73
C LYS A 207 4.45 -23.34 17.81
N PHE A 208 3.69 -23.79 18.79
CA PHE A 208 3.37 -22.96 19.94
C PHE A 208 4.61 -22.68 20.78
N LYS A 209 4.75 -21.45 21.27
CA LYS A 209 5.85 -21.01 22.13
C LYS A 209 5.78 -21.66 23.53
N ASP A 210 4.59 -22.01 23.99
CA ASP A 210 4.32 -22.65 25.29
C ASP A 210 4.39 -24.20 25.26
N LYS A 211 4.84 -24.79 24.14
CA LYS A 211 4.91 -26.24 23.89
C LYS A 211 3.56 -26.96 23.75
N SER A 212 2.43 -26.25 23.72
CA SER A 212 1.14 -26.85 23.36
C SER A 212 1.16 -27.43 21.93
N LYS A 213 0.29 -28.42 21.67
CA LYS A 213 0.21 -29.11 20.38
C LYS A 213 -1.20 -29.01 19.82
N MET A 214 -1.31 -28.56 18.59
CA MET A 214 -2.55 -28.55 17.81
C MET A 214 -2.17 -28.78 16.35
N ASN A 215 -2.90 -29.67 15.66
CA ASN A 215 -2.65 -29.92 14.25
C ASN A 215 -3.15 -28.73 13.39
N VAL A 216 -2.80 -28.71 12.10
CA VAL A 216 -3.13 -27.61 11.19
C VAL A 216 -4.65 -27.41 11.06
N LYS A 217 -5.43 -28.49 10.97
CA LYS A 217 -6.89 -28.44 10.81
C LYS A 217 -7.58 -27.84 12.03
N ASP A 218 -7.15 -28.25 13.21
CA ASP A 218 -7.66 -27.72 14.47
C ASP A 218 -7.30 -26.24 14.62
N ARG A 219 -6.09 -25.83 14.20
CA ARG A 219 -5.71 -24.41 14.18
C ARG A 219 -6.55 -23.58 13.23
N MET A 220 -6.92 -24.12 12.07
CA MET A 220 -7.85 -23.45 11.14
C MET A 220 -9.21 -23.24 11.80
N LYS A 221 -9.77 -24.26 12.45
CA LYS A 221 -11.05 -24.18 13.17
C LYS A 221 -11.03 -23.23 14.37
N ASN A 222 -9.88 -23.07 15.02
CA ASN A 222 -9.69 -22.18 16.17
C ASN A 222 -9.14 -20.80 15.79
N TYR A 223 -8.99 -20.49 14.50
CA TYR A 223 -8.51 -19.19 14.01
C TYR A 223 -7.11 -18.79 14.54
N ILE A 224 -6.21 -19.77 14.69
CA ILE A 224 -4.86 -19.55 15.24
C ILE A 224 -3.83 -19.61 14.12
N SER A 225 -3.50 -18.47 13.52
CA SER A 225 -2.57 -18.38 12.38
C SER A 225 -1.10 -18.16 12.80
N ILE A 226 -0.18 -18.09 11.83
CA ILE A 226 1.23 -17.68 12.02
C ILE A 226 1.40 -16.22 12.45
N PHE A 227 0.35 -15.39 12.34
CA PHE A 227 0.36 -14.00 12.81
C PHE A 227 0.09 -13.89 14.32
N ASN A 228 -0.40 -14.97 14.94
CA ASN A 228 -0.67 -15.02 16.37
C ASN A 228 0.63 -15.01 17.18
N ASN A 229 0.70 -14.16 18.21
CA ASN A 229 1.91 -14.02 19.03
C ASN A 229 2.32 -15.30 19.80
N LYS A 230 1.41 -16.27 19.98
CA LYS A 230 1.67 -17.57 20.61
C LYS A 230 2.42 -18.53 19.68
N ILE A 231 2.48 -18.23 18.39
CA ILE A 231 3.08 -19.11 17.38
C ILE A 231 4.50 -18.64 17.06
N SER A 232 5.41 -19.61 17.04
CA SER A 232 6.76 -19.46 16.50
C SER A 232 6.81 -20.03 15.09
N ILE A 233 7.50 -19.31 14.21
CA ILE A 233 7.58 -19.60 12.79
C ILE A 233 8.87 -20.40 12.53
N PRO A 234 8.84 -21.45 11.70
CA PRO A 234 10.05 -22.20 11.36
C PRO A 234 11.04 -21.32 10.58
N LYS A 235 12.35 -21.57 10.76
CA LYS A 235 13.44 -20.86 10.06
C LYS A 235 13.36 -20.94 8.53
N THR A 236 12.63 -21.91 7.99
CA THR A 236 12.44 -22.09 6.56
C THR A 236 11.38 -21.15 5.99
N ALA A 237 10.56 -20.51 6.81
CA ALA A 237 9.63 -19.48 6.36
C ALA A 237 10.38 -18.17 6.10
N ARG A 238 9.85 -17.38 5.17
CA ARG A 238 10.23 -15.99 4.99
C ARG A 238 9.70 -15.13 6.13
N ASP A 239 10.32 -13.97 6.32
CA ASP A 239 9.89 -13.03 7.33
C ASP A 239 8.46 -12.57 7.02
N LEU A 240 7.56 -12.59 8.01
CA LEU A 240 6.20 -12.08 7.84
C LEU A 240 6.15 -10.57 7.68
N ASN A 241 7.28 -9.91 7.89
CA ASN A 241 7.46 -8.50 7.60
C ASN A 241 7.60 -8.27 6.08
N ASP A 242 8.13 -9.24 5.32
CA ASP A 242 8.17 -9.20 3.85
C ASP A 242 6.78 -9.42 3.20
N ILE A 243 5.70 -9.41 3.99
CA ILE A 243 4.33 -9.42 3.50
C ILE A 243 3.84 -7.97 3.39
N PRO A 244 3.25 -7.56 2.25
CA PRO A 244 2.57 -6.28 2.10
C PRO A 244 1.58 -6.03 3.24
N SER A 245 1.57 -4.84 3.85
CA SER A 245 0.80 -4.58 5.08
C SER A 245 -0.71 -4.72 4.87
N ASN A 246 -1.22 -4.37 3.69
CA ASN A 246 -2.61 -4.60 3.28
C ASN A 246 -2.94 -6.10 3.22
N PHE A 247 -2.06 -6.92 2.63
CA PHE A 247 -2.21 -8.38 2.62
C PHE A 247 -2.07 -8.99 4.02
N LYS A 248 -1.13 -8.51 4.85
CA LYS A 248 -0.97 -8.96 6.24
C LYS A 248 -2.22 -8.67 7.07
N LYS A 249 -2.80 -7.46 6.95
CA LYS A 249 -4.08 -7.11 7.57
C LYS A 249 -5.19 -8.04 7.07
N TRP A 250 -5.29 -8.23 5.75
CA TRP A 250 -6.27 -9.14 5.16
C TRP A 250 -6.14 -10.58 5.67
N PHE A 251 -4.91 -11.11 5.80
CA PHE A 251 -4.68 -12.44 6.37
C PHE A 251 -5.15 -12.53 7.83
N ILE A 252 -4.93 -11.50 8.65
CA ILE A 252 -5.44 -11.48 10.03
C ILE A 252 -6.97 -11.44 10.07
N GLU A 253 -7.60 -10.62 9.21
CA GLU A 253 -9.06 -10.58 9.08
C GLU A 253 -9.63 -11.97 8.72
N ILE A 254 -9.03 -12.65 7.74
CA ILE A 254 -9.48 -13.94 7.23
C ILE A 254 -9.20 -15.07 8.24
N PHE A 255 -7.95 -15.17 8.74
CA PHE A 255 -7.49 -16.34 9.50
C PHE A 255 -7.70 -16.25 11.00
N GLU A 256 -7.81 -15.05 11.58
CA GLU A 256 -7.91 -14.86 13.04
C GLU A 256 -9.24 -14.24 13.46
N LYS A 257 -9.81 -13.33 12.65
CA LYS A 257 -11.07 -12.66 12.95
C LYS A 257 -12.28 -13.28 12.25
N ASN A 258 -12.06 -14.30 11.42
CA ASN A 258 -13.09 -15.00 10.66
C ASN A 258 -13.91 -14.11 9.69
N ASN A 259 -13.34 -12.99 9.23
CA ASN A 259 -13.99 -12.06 8.31
C ASN A 259 -13.65 -12.42 6.86
N ARG A 260 -14.61 -13.00 6.12
CA ARG A 260 -14.45 -13.36 4.69
C ARG A 260 -14.62 -12.15 3.79
N ILE A 261 -13.62 -11.27 3.83
CA ILE A 261 -13.59 -10.05 3.03
C ILE A 261 -12.76 -10.24 1.76
N LEU A 262 -13.03 -9.39 0.76
CA LEU A 262 -12.29 -9.36 -0.49
C LEU A 262 -10.79 -9.13 -0.23
N PRO A 263 -9.90 -9.73 -1.04
CA PRO A 263 -8.48 -9.40 -1.00
C PRO A 263 -8.23 -7.90 -1.26
N PRO A 264 -7.03 -7.37 -0.93
CA PRO A 264 -6.59 -6.04 -1.35
C PRO A 264 -6.38 -5.96 -2.88
N SER A 265 -6.82 -4.86 -3.50
CA SER A 265 -6.80 -4.68 -4.98
C SER A 265 -5.64 -3.84 -5.47
N ASN A 266 -4.97 -3.14 -4.57
CA ASN A 266 -3.86 -2.25 -4.85
C ASN A 266 -2.52 -3.01 -4.85
N ILE A 267 -1.65 -2.62 -5.78
CA ILE A 267 -0.23 -3.03 -5.87
C ILE A 267 0.60 -2.31 -4.77
N GLU A 268 -0.03 -1.54 -3.88
CA GLU A 268 0.66 -0.85 -2.80
C GLU A 268 1.13 -1.84 -1.73
N ALA A 269 2.30 -2.44 -1.97
CA ALA A 269 2.99 -3.16 -0.94
C ALA A 269 3.77 -2.21 -0.04
N ILE A 270 3.14 -1.88 1.08
CA ILE A 270 3.92 -1.51 2.27
C ILE A 270 4.42 -2.82 2.86
N TYR A 271 5.45 -3.42 2.27
CA TYR A 271 6.22 -4.44 2.98
C TYR A 271 6.70 -3.82 4.30
N TYR A 272 6.61 -4.54 5.41
CA TYR A 272 7.49 -4.26 6.53
C TYR A 272 8.89 -4.67 6.05
N ASN A 273 9.48 -3.91 5.13
CA ASN A 273 10.63 -4.36 4.37
C ASN A 273 11.73 -4.89 5.31
N LYS A 274 12.45 -5.93 4.89
CA LYS A 274 13.85 -6.10 5.29
C LYS A 274 14.63 -4.95 4.69
N LYS A 275 14.57 -3.86 5.45
CA LYS A 275 15.10 -2.54 5.15
C LYS A 275 16.64 -2.64 5.18
N GLU A 276 17.38 -1.86 4.37
CA GLU A 276 18.76 -1.47 4.74
C GLU A 276 18.64 -0.80 6.11
N ASN A 277 18.68 -1.61 7.16
CA ASN A 277 18.48 -1.17 8.52
C ASN A 277 19.80 -0.54 8.92
N ARG A 278 19.88 0.78 8.74
CA ARG A 278 20.92 1.53 9.43
C ARG A 278 20.42 1.80 10.83
N LEU A 279 20.83 0.93 11.74
CA LEU A 279 20.67 1.13 13.17
C LEU A 279 21.67 2.20 13.61
N ILE A 280 21.15 3.28 14.19
CA ILE A 280 21.93 4.28 14.90
C ILE A 280 21.72 4.03 16.39
N GLN A 281 22.76 3.50 17.05
CA GLN A 281 22.83 3.23 18.49
C GLN A 281 21.64 2.41 19.06
N ASP A 282 21.05 1.50 18.27
CA ASP A 282 19.85 0.71 18.62
C ASP A 282 18.57 1.50 18.93
N ILE A 283 18.58 2.84 18.85
CA ILE A 283 17.43 3.70 19.19
C ILE A 283 16.65 4.12 17.95
N LEU A 284 17.37 4.40 16.85
CA LEU A 284 16.79 4.87 15.59
C LEU A 284 17.12 3.91 14.47
N SER A 285 16.11 3.57 13.68
CA SER A 285 16.25 2.82 12.44
C SER A 285 15.79 3.67 11.26
N PHE A 286 16.72 3.94 10.35
CA PHE A 286 16.43 4.61 9.09
C PHE A 286 16.29 3.59 8.01
N ILE A 287 15.23 3.72 7.24
CA ILE A 287 15.00 2.80 6.17
C ILE A 287 14.58 3.55 4.91
N LYS A 288 15.42 3.39 3.89
CA LYS A 288 15.12 3.77 2.51
C LYS A 288 13.79 3.19 2.00
N ILE A 289 12.92 4.11 1.59
CA ILE A 289 11.68 3.84 0.88
C ILE A 289 11.96 3.77 -0.61
N LYS A 290 12.59 4.81 -1.17
CA LYS A 290 12.77 4.98 -2.62
C LYS A 290 13.84 6.02 -2.90
N ASP A 291 14.55 5.83 -4.02
CA ASP A 291 15.42 6.84 -4.63
C ASP A 291 14.66 7.54 -5.77
N PHE A 292 14.75 8.86 -5.83
CA PHE A 292 14.12 9.71 -6.84
C PHE A 292 15.16 10.18 -7.87
N SER A 293 14.69 10.51 -9.07
CA SER A 293 15.57 10.99 -10.15
C SER A 293 16.11 12.42 -9.93
N ASP A 294 15.59 13.13 -8.93
CA ASP A 294 15.96 14.50 -8.57
C ASP A 294 15.87 14.70 -7.05
N ASN A 295 16.54 15.75 -6.55
CA ASN A 295 16.58 16.07 -5.13
C ASN A 295 15.18 16.39 -4.60
N ILE A 296 14.85 15.80 -3.46
CA ILE A 296 13.58 15.99 -2.80
C ILE A 296 13.60 17.34 -2.08
N ASN A 297 12.69 18.24 -2.45
CA ASN A 297 12.54 19.54 -1.80
C ASN A 297 11.54 19.48 -0.65
N TYR A 298 10.44 18.74 -0.87
CA TYR A 298 9.31 18.71 0.04
C TYR A 298 8.57 17.37 -0.14
N ILE A 299 8.00 16.86 0.94
CA ILE A 299 7.06 15.75 0.90
C ILE A 299 5.79 16.16 1.62
N THR A 300 4.67 15.55 1.29
CA THR A 300 3.42 15.70 2.05
C THR A 300 2.59 14.45 1.92
N SER A 301 1.74 14.17 2.90
CA SER A 301 0.89 13.00 2.82
C SER A 301 -0.54 13.33 3.24
N PHE A 302 -1.48 12.64 2.61
CA PHE A 302 -2.90 12.72 2.92
C PHE A 302 -3.47 11.31 2.96
N ASP A 303 -4.06 10.93 4.08
CA ASP A 303 -4.79 9.66 4.24
C ASP A 303 -4.04 8.44 3.67
N SER A 304 -2.72 8.37 3.93
CA SER A 304 -1.74 7.37 3.48
C SER A 304 -1.15 7.50 2.06
N HIS A 305 -1.56 8.49 1.26
CA HIS A 305 -0.93 8.87 0.00
C HIS A 305 0.25 9.80 0.25
N LEU A 306 1.45 9.47 -0.25
CA LEU A 306 2.66 10.26 -0.04
C LEU A 306 3.09 10.92 -1.35
N PHE A 307 3.09 12.25 -1.37
CA PHE A 307 3.57 13.05 -2.49
C PHE A 307 4.97 13.56 -2.21
N VAL A 308 5.84 13.46 -3.20
CA VAL A 308 7.22 13.92 -3.18
C VAL A 308 7.40 14.97 -4.25
N LYS A 309 7.70 16.20 -3.83
CA LYS A 309 8.02 17.33 -4.70
C LYS A 309 9.53 17.47 -4.80
N THR A 310 10.04 17.31 -6.01
CA THR A 310 11.44 17.58 -6.37
C THR A 310 11.58 19.00 -6.93
N ARG A 311 12.74 19.34 -7.52
CA ARG A 311 12.90 20.61 -8.24
C ARG A 311 12.15 20.60 -9.57
N HIS A 312 11.98 19.43 -10.18
CA HIS A 312 11.46 19.30 -11.55
C HIS A 312 10.13 18.56 -11.68
N TYR A 313 9.60 17.95 -10.61
CA TYR A 313 8.29 17.31 -10.67
C TYR A 313 7.68 17.10 -9.27
N ILE A 314 6.38 16.81 -9.22
CA ILE A 314 5.71 16.22 -8.05
C ILE A 314 5.32 14.81 -8.44
N GLU A 315 5.80 13.82 -7.71
CA GLU A 315 5.53 12.40 -7.93
C GLU A 315 4.86 11.83 -6.69
N ASP A 316 3.83 11.01 -6.87
CA ASP A 316 3.32 10.16 -5.80
C ASP A 316 4.27 8.97 -5.66
N VAL A 317 4.64 8.62 -4.42
CA VAL A 317 5.49 7.46 -4.16
C VAL A 317 4.89 6.18 -4.74
N ASN A 318 3.56 6.08 -4.80
CA ASN A 318 2.81 4.91 -5.27
C ASN A 318 2.37 5.01 -6.74
N SER A 319 2.46 6.19 -7.39
CA SER A 319 1.97 6.37 -8.75
C SER A 319 2.72 7.47 -9.53
N HIS A 320 2.95 7.25 -10.83
CA HIS A 320 3.78 8.15 -11.64
C HIS A 320 2.95 9.30 -12.19
N TYR A 321 3.03 10.46 -11.55
CA TYR A 321 2.50 11.72 -12.08
C TYR A 321 3.60 12.77 -12.15
N LYS A 322 3.57 13.65 -13.15
CA LYS A 322 4.54 14.75 -13.32
C LYS A 322 3.83 16.02 -13.79
N PRO A 323 3.30 16.87 -12.90
CA PRO A 323 2.82 18.20 -13.29
C PRO A 323 4.01 19.09 -13.70
N LYS A 324 3.84 19.85 -14.80
CA LYS A 324 4.90 20.70 -15.41
C LYS A 324 5.11 22.06 -14.73
N ASP A 325 4.18 22.50 -13.88
CA ASP A 325 4.24 23.79 -13.16
C ASP A 325 4.25 23.52 -11.65
N LEU A 326 5.39 23.77 -11.00
CA LEU A 326 5.67 23.22 -9.68
C LEU A 326 5.54 24.24 -8.56
N ASP A 327 5.99 25.47 -8.77
CA ASP A 327 6.21 26.38 -7.65
C ASP A 327 4.92 26.76 -6.92
N ASN A 328 3.80 26.82 -7.65
CA ASN A 328 2.47 27.15 -7.10
C ASN A 328 1.48 25.98 -7.08
N THR A 329 1.95 24.75 -7.32
CA THR A 329 1.10 23.56 -7.30
C THR A 329 1.30 22.79 -5.99
N TYR A 330 0.17 22.49 -5.33
CA TYR A 330 0.13 21.69 -4.12
C TYR A 330 -0.82 20.51 -4.30
N PRO A 331 -0.43 19.30 -3.85
CA PRO A 331 -1.33 18.17 -3.85
C PRO A 331 -2.42 18.34 -2.77
N LEU A 332 -3.58 17.77 -3.04
CA LEU A 332 -4.75 17.67 -2.17
C LEU A 332 -5.37 16.28 -2.35
N TYR A 333 -6.20 15.87 -1.41
CA TYR A 333 -6.93 14.61 -1.49
C TYR A 333 -8.43 14.82 -1.31
N SER A 334 -9.20 14.14 -2.16
CA SER A 334 -10.66 14.08 -2.14
C SER A 334 -11.10 12.64 -1.97
N PHE A 335 -12.07 12.39 -1.08
CA PHE A 335 -12.62 11.04 -0.90
C PHE A 335 -13.35 10.54 -2.15
N ILE A 336 -14.06 11.41 -2.87
CA ILE A 336 -14.82 11.02 -4.06
C ILE A 336 -13.94 11.06 -5.32
N HIS A 337 -13.06 12.05 -5.44
CA HIS A 337 -12.32 12.33 -6.66
C HIS A 337 -10.87 11.82 -6.65
N GLY A 338 -10.37 11.36 -5.50
CA GLY A 338 -9.01 10.88 -5.30
C GLY A 338 -7.99 12.03 -5.27
N ASP A 339 -6.82 11.79 -5.86
CA ASP A 339 -5.73 12.76 -5.91
C ASP A 339 -6.11 14.00 -6.74
N LEU A 340 -5.95 15.15 -6.11
CA LEU A 340 -6.19 16.45 -6.69
C LEU A 340 -4.94 17.32 -6.53
N PHE A 341 -4.88 18.35 -7.34
CA PHE A 341 -3.88 19.39 -7.23
C PHE A 341 -4.58 20.74 -7.23
N VAL A 342 -4.08 21.65 -6.42
CA VAL A 342 -4.51 23.04 -6.41
C VAL A 342 -3.37 23.93 -6.85
N LYS A 343 -3.68 24.90 -7.69
CA LYS A 343 -2.79 25.99 -8.06
C LYS A 343 -3.53 27.32 -8.06
N LYS A 344 -2.78 28.42 -8.12
CA LYS A 344 -3.33 29.77 -8.26
C LYS A 344 -3.20 30.22 -9.71
N GLU A 345 -4.30 30.60 -10.35
CA GLU A 345 -4.35 31.21 -11.67
C GLU A 345 -5.14 32.53 -11.59
N ASN A 346 -4.57 33.65 -12.03
CA ASN A 346 -5.25 34.96 -12.03
C ASN A 346 -5.92 35.32 -10.69
N LYS A 347 -5.20 35.12 -9.58
CA LYS A 347 -5.67 35.25 -8.18
C LYS A 347 -6.73 34.23 -7.73
N LYS A 348 -7.25 33.36 -8.58
CA LYS A 348 -8.21 32.33 -8.19
C LYS A 348 -7.53 31.00 -7.93
N LEU A 349 -8.07 30.23 -7.00
CA LEU A 349 -7.67 28.83 -6.82
C LEU A 349 -8.31 27.97 -7.91
N VAL A 350 -7.50 27.11 -8.52
CA VAL A 350 -7.94 26.16 -9.55
C VAL A 350 -7.53 24.78 -9.09
N LEU A 351 -8.53 23.90 -9.00
CA LEU A 351 -8.34 22.49 -8.72
C LEU A 351 -8.26 21.73 -10.03
N PHE A 352 -7.39 20.73 -10.09
CA PHE A 352 -7.30 19.87 -11.25
C PHE A 352 -6.90 18.46 -10.87
N ARG A 353 -7.33 17.50 -11.67
CA ARG A 353 -6.99 16.09 -11.54
C ARG A 353 -6.14 15.67 -12.73
N ILE A 354 -4.96 15.12 -12.45
CA ILE A 354 -4.01 14.73 -13.51
C ILE A 354 -4.53 13.52 -14.30
N LYS A 355 -5.13 12.54 -13.62
CA LYS A 355 -5.56 11.25 -14.20
C LYS A 355 -6.45 11.40 -15.44
N ASP A 356 -7.35 12.38 -15.45
CA ASP A 356 -8.31 12.63 -16.53
C ASP A 356 -8.28 14.07 -17.06
N SER A 357 -7.26 14.85 -16.68
CA SER A 357 -7.11 16.27 -17.04
C SER A 357 -8.34 17.13 -16.70
N LYS A 358 -9.15 16.72 -15.72
CA LYS A 358 -10.35 17.45 -15.33
C LYS A 358 -9.98 18.65 -14.46
N VAL A 359 -10.53 19.81 -14.81
CA VAL A 359 -10.35 21.08 -14.07
C VAL A 359 -11.64 21.44 -13.35
N PHE A 360 -11.50 21.93 -12.12
CA PHE A 360 -12.58 22.43 -11.28
C PHE A 360 -12.23 23.85 -10.86
N ASN A 361 -12.94 24.82 -11.42
CA ASN A 361 -12.71 26.23 -11.11
C ASN A 361 -13.29 26.58 -9.74
N SER A 362 -12.62 27.48 -9.01
CA SER A 362 -13.13 28.08 -7.78
C SER A 362 -13.25 29.59 -7.92
N GLU A 363 -14.23 30.16 -7.23
CA GLU A 363 -14.37 31.62 -7.06
C GLU A 363 -13.55 32.16 -5.87
N VAL A 364 -12.82 31.29 -5.16
CA VAL A 364 -12.00 31.72 -4.03
C VAL A 364 -10.74 32.44 -4.55
N GLU A 365 -10.67 33.73 -4.24
CA GLU A 365 -9.53 34.57 -4.58
C GLU A 365 -8.48 34.59 -3.45
N VAL A 366 -7.20 34.49 -3.82
CA VAL A 366 -6.05 34.55 -2.93
C VAL A 366 -4.89 35.31 -3.59
N ASP A 367 -4.20 36.13 -2.80
CA ASP A 367 -2.93 36.74 -3.16
C ASP A 367 -1.78 35.73 -3.07
N ASP A 368 -1.80 34.86 -2.07
CA ASP A 368 -0.86 33.75 -1.84
C ASP A 368 -1.55 32.61 -1.10
N PHE A 369 -1.06 31.38 -1.19
CA PHE A 369 -1.62 30.26 -0.47
C PHE A 369 -0.61 29.12 -0.26
N PHE A 370 -0.96 28.19 0.63
CA PHE A 370 -0.30 26.90 0.74
C PHE A 370 -1.31 25.84 1.21
N VAL A 371 -0.86 24.59 1.20
CA VAL A 371 -1.62 23.46 1.69
C VAL A 371 -0.86 22.79 2.83
N LYS A 372 -1.56 22.43 3.91
CA LYS A 372 -1.06 21.66 5.05
C LYS A 372 -2.13 20.65 5.47
N ASP A 373 -1.81 19.37 5.56
CA ASP A 373 -2.73 18.33 6.07
C ASP A 373 -4.14 18.40 5.42
N ASN A 374 -4.19 18.59 4.10
CA ASN A 374 -5.39 18.79 3.28
C ASN A 374 -6.19 20.09 3.55
N LEU A 375 -5.65 20.98 4.39
CA LEU A 375 -6.16 22.32 4.66
C LEU A 375 -5.50 23.33 3.72
N ILE A 376 -6.31 24.08 2.98
CA ILE A 376 -5.82 25.19 2.17
C ILE A 376 -5.85 26.44 3.04
N VAL A 377 -4.73 27.16 3.09
CA VAL A 377 -4.65 28.42 3.81
C VAL A 377 -4.21 29.50 2.83
N GLY A 378 -5.08 30.50 2.66
CA GLY A 378 -4.90 31.58 1.68
C GLY A 378 -4.72 32.93 2.36
N VAL A 379 -3.96 33.82 1.75
CA VAL A 379 -3.91 35.25 2.08
C VAL A 379 -4.78 35.97 1.07
N ASN A 380 -5.73 36.79 1.51
CA ASN A 380 -6.52 37.67 0.66
C ASN A 380 -6.62 39.03 1.33
N ASN A 381 -5.98 40.04 0.75
CA ASN A 381 -5.88 41.38 1.34
C ASN A 381 -5.36 41.29 2.79
N ASP A 382 -6.05 41.92 3.74
CA ASP A 382 -5.70 41.91 5.17
C ASP A 382 -6.31 40.74 5.94
N LYS A 383 -6.64 39.64 5.25
CA LYS A 383 -7.17 38.41 5.85
C LYS A 383 -6.33 37.19 5.51
N LEU A 384 -6.13 36.36 6.53
CA LEU A 384 -5.70 34.98 6.38
C LEU A 384 -6.94 34.10 6.43
N LEU A 385 -7.13 33.26 5.41
CA LEU A 385 -8.32 32.46 5.15
C LEU A 385 -8.01 30.98 5.39
N GLU A 386 -8.91 30.31 6.09
CA GLU A 386 -8.99 28.84 6.08
C GLU A 386 -9.97 28.43 5.00
N ILE A 387 -9.49 27.70 3.99
CA ILE A 387 -10.25 27.30 2.82
C ILE A 387 -10.39 25.78 2.86
N ILE A 388 -11.62 25.30 2.73
CA ILE A 388 -11.94 23.88 2.75
C ILE A 388 -12.43 23.42 1.39
N LEU A 389 -12.15 22.15 1.11
CA LEU A 389 -12.76 21.39 0.04
C LEU A 389 -14.15 20.92 0.48
N PHE A 390 -15.17 21.15 -0.35
CA PHE A 390 -16.53 20.67 -0.14
C PHE A 390 -17.02 19.90 -1.36
N GLU A 391 -17.64 18.75 -1.09
CA GLU A 391 -18.11 17.81 -2.10
C GLU A 391 -19.61 17.57 -1.93
N ASN A 392 -20.39 17.84 -2.99
CA ASN A 392 -21.82 17.56 -3.00
C ASN A 392 -22.28 17.14 -4.40
N ASN A 393 -22.98 16.00 -4.51
CA ASN A 393 -23.53 15.48 -5.77
C ASN A 393 -22.50 15.43 -6.92
N ASN A 394 -21.30 14.88 -6.68
CA ASN A 394 -20.17 14.83 -7.64
C ASN A 394 -19.64 16.19 -8.12
N LYS A 395 -20.03 17.30 -7.47
CA LYS A 395 -19.43 18.63 -7.67
C LYS A 395 -18.43 18.91 -6.57
N LEU A 396 -17.24 19.34 -7.00
CA LEU A 396 -16.13 19.73 -6.16
C LEU A 396 -16.08 21.26 -6.09
N ASN A 397 -16.07 21.85 -4.89
CA ASN A 397 -15.95 23.29 -4.69
C ASN A 397 -14.98 23.61 -3.55
N LEU A 398 -14.45 24.84 -3.55
CA LEU A 398 -13.75 25.41 -2.41
C LEU A 398 -14.61 26.46 -1.74
N ALA A 399 -14.55 26.53 -0.40
CA ALA A 399 -15.22 27.55 0.38
C ALA A 399 -14.31 28.07 1.49
N VAL A 400 -14.45 29.37 1.80
CA VAL A 400 -13.79 29.96 2.98
C VAL A 400 -14.55 29.53 4.22
N LYS A 401 -13.92 28.74 5.09
CA LYS A 401 -14.48 28.28 6.36
C LYS A 401 -14.36 29.32 7.46
N SER A 402 -13.20 29.97 7.54
CA SER A 402 -12.90 30.98 8.55
C SER A 402 -11.88 31.98 8.04
N ALA A 403 -11.76 33.12 8.73
CA ALA A 403 -10.77 34.14 8.40
C ALA A 403 -10.30 34.86 9.66
N THR A 404 -9.04 35.30 9.67
CA THR A 404 -8.47 36.15 10.73
C THR A 404 -7.76 37.35 10.13
N ASN A 405 -7.77 38.48 10.85
CA ASN A 405 -7.15 39.71 10.41
C ASN A 405 -5.62 39.64 10.57
N ILE A 406 -4.94 40.11 9.53
CA ILE A 406 -3.49 40.21 9.41
C ILE A 406 -3.09 41.59 8.85
N PHE A 407 -1.83 41.96 9.04
CA PHE A 407 -1.20 43.08 8.36
C PHE A 407 -0.38 42.53 7.18
N LYS A 408 -0.95 42.53 5.98
CA LYS A 408 -0.39 41.85 4.81
C LYS A 408 1.09 42.16 4.56
N ASN A 409 1.47 43.44 4.65
CA ASN A 409 2.81 43.91 4.33
C ASN A 409 3.90 43.46 5.33
N SER A 410 3.51 43.10 6.57
CA SER A 410 4.44 42.62 7.60
C SER A 410 4.26 41.13 7.89
N LEU A 411 3.45 40.43 7.10
CA LEU A 411 3.22 39.00 7.23
C LEU A 411 4.39 38.24 6.59
N LYS A 412 5.03 37.36 7.36
CA LYS A 412 6.00 36.40 6.86
C LYS A 412 5.46 35.00 7.02
N ARG A 413 5.57 34.20 5.96
CA ARG A 413 5.22 32.78 5.95
C ARG A 413 6.45 31.94 6.27
N PHE A 414 6.28 30.98 7.17
CA PHE A 414 7.26 29.94 7.45
C PHE A 414 6.58 28.56 7.45
N ASN A 415 7.28 27.51 7.90
CA ASN A 415 6.76 26.15 7.85
C ASN A 415 5.60 25.96 8.85
N ASN A 416 4.37 25.87 8.34
CA ASN A 416 3.14 25.70 9.13
C ASN A 416 2.84 26.84 10.12
N VAL A 417 3.45 28.01 9.96
CA VAL A 417 3.27 29.17 10.84
C VAL A 417 3.47 30.48 10.09
N TYR A 418 2.69 31.49 10.46
CA TYR A 418 2.90 32.87 10.03
C TYR A 418 3.37 33.72 11.18
N ILE A 419 4.16 34.73 10.86
CA ILE A 419 4.55 35.77 11.81
C ILE A 419 4.15 37.10 11.23
N ASN A 420 3.33 37.83 11.96
CA ASN A 420 2.87 39.14 11.60
C ASN A 420 3.50 40.16 12.56
N LYS A 421 4.39 41.01 12.03
CA LYS A 421 5.07 42.01 12.86
C LYS A 421 4.16 43.22 13.06
N LEU A 422 3.94 43.60 14.32
CA LEU A 422 3.19 44.78 14.72
C LEU A 422 4.05 45.60 15.69
N TYR A 423 4.64 46.69 15.21
CA TYR A 423 5.69 47.44 15.91
C TYR A 423 6.83 46.50 16.34
N GLU A 424 7.11 46.42 17.63
CA GLU A 424 8.15 45.58 18.23
C GLU A 424 7.69 44.15 18.52
N LYS A 425 6.39 43.86 18.36
CA LYS A 425 5.78 42.57 18.68
C LYS A 425 5.76 41.65 17.47
N ASN A 426 6.23 40.43 17.67
CA ASN A 426 6.07 39.34 16.72
C ASN A 426 4.83 38.52 17.10
N ILE A 427 3.77 38.64 16.29
CA ILE A 427 2.52 37.90 16.50
C ILE A 427 2.60 36.61 15.67
N ILE A 428 2.62 35.47 16.35
CA ILE A 428 2.54 34.16 15.73
C ILE A 428 1.08 33.87 15.37
N ILE A 429 0.86 33.38 14.15
CA ILE A 429 -0.45 32.96 13.66
C ILE A 429 -0.32 31.54 13.12
N VAL A 430 -1.00 30.58 13.75
CA VAL A 430 -1.01 29.17 13.32
C VAL A 430 -2.44 28.76 12.95
N PRO A 431 -2.69 28.31 11.71
CA PRO A 431 -3.93 27.64 11.37
C PRO A 431 -3.93 26.24 12.01
N ILE A 432 -4.77 26.05 13.03
CA ILE A 432 -4.93 24.76 13.72
C ILE A 432 -5.95 23.87 12.99
N GLY A 433 -6.79 24.48 12.16
CA GLY A 433 -7.89 23.83 11.45
C GLY A 433 -9.20 23.94 12.22
N ASN A 434 -10.30 23.53 11.58
CA ASN A 434 -11.66 23.60 12.13
C ASN A 434 -12.17 25.01 12.45
N GLY A 435 -11.71 26.01 11.74
CA GLY A 435 -12.11 27.40 11.94
C GLY A 435 -11.25 28.17 12.95
N VAL A 436 -10.18 27.56 13.48
CA VAL A 436 -9.42 28.11 14.60
C VAL A 436 -8.00 28.51 14.18
N PHE A 437 -7.63 29.74 14.53
CA PHE A 437 -6.27 30.26 14.42
C PHE A 437 -5.72 30.54 15.82
N LEU A 438 -4.60 29.91 16.18
CA LEU A 438 -3.80 30.36 17.32
C LEU A 438 -3.18 31.70 16.93
N LYS A 439 -3.43 32.74 17.73
CA LYS A 439 -2.84 34.08 17.54
C LYS A 439 -2.27 34.56 18.87
N GLU A 440 -0.96 34.70 18.93
CA GLU A 440 -0.28 35.05 20.18
C GLU A 440 0.95 35.92 19.89
N ALA A 441 1.14 36.97 20.68
CA ALA A 441 2.42 37.67 20.73
C ALA A 441 3.36 36.92 21.68
N ILE A 442 4.60 36.70 21.26
CA ILE A 442 5.61 36.03 22.09
C ILE A 442 6.52 37.11 22.70
N PRO A 443 6.39 37.44 24.00
CA PRO A 443 7.18 38.50 24.64
C PRO A 443 8.69 38.26 24.52
N GLU A 444 9.11 36.99 24.57
CA GLU A 444 10.51 36.56 24.43
C GLU A 444 11.11 36.92 23.07
N LEU A 445 10.27 37.20 22.07
CA LEU A 445 10.66 37.58 20.72
C LEU A 445 10.42 39.07 20.43
N GLU A 446 10.07 39.88 21.42
CA GLU A 446 10.01 41.33 21.24
C GLU A 446 11.40 41.88 20.86
N HIS A 447 11.42 42.87 19.96
CA HIS A 447 12.65 43.45 19.39
C HIS A 447 13.55 42.48 18.61
N CYS A 448 13.20 41.20 18.52
CA CYS A 448 13.99 40.19 17.82
C CYS A 448 13.69 40.20 16.31
N SER A 449 14.71 39.88 15.52
CA SER A 449 14.59 39.71 14.08
C SER A 449 14.43 38.23 13.74
N ILE A 450 13.22 37.82 13.39
CA ILE A 450 12.94 36.41 13.06
C ILE A 450 13.50 36.05 11.68
N LEU A 451 14.27 34.96 11.65
CA LEU A 451 14.88 34.39 10.45
C LEU A 451 14.14 33.16 9.94
N ASN A 452 13.67 32.31 10.85
CA ASN A 452 12.98 31.06 10.51
C ASN A 452 11.98 30.70 11.61
N ALA A 453 10.93 29.95 11.27
CA ALA A 453 9.98 29.41 12.22
C ALA A 453 9.35 28.12 11.71
N LYS A 454 8.96 27.24 12.62
CA LYS A 454 8.18 26.03 12.29
C LYS A 454 7.25 25.68 13.43
N TYR A 455 5.99 25.36 13.09
CA TYR A 455 5.03 24.85 14.06
C TYR A 455 4.54 23.44 13.70
N GLN A 456 4.51 22.53 14.67
CA GLN A 456 3.93 21.19 14.50
C GLN A 456 3.50 20.61 15.85
N ASN A 457 2.27 20.09 15.94
CA ASN A 457 1.69 19.39 17.10
C ASN A 457 2.11 19.97 18.47
N HIS A 458 1.74 21.23 18.72
CA HIS A 458 2.02 21.98 19.94
C HIS A 458 3.48 22.41 20.17
N ILE A 459 4.37 22.22 19.20
CA ILE A 459 5.74 22.70 19.25
C ILE A 459 5.95 23.83 18.25
N LEU A 460 6.55 24.93 18.71
CA LEU A 460 6.99 26.05 17.89
C LEU A 460 8.51 26.18 18.01
N GLY A 461 9.24 25.99 16.92
CA GLY A 461 10.65 26.38 16.82
C GLY A 461 10.75 27.76 16.17
N VAL A 462 11.58 28.66 16.70
CA VAL A 462 11.84 29.97 16.11
C VAL A 462 13.34 30.28 16.14
N THR A 463 13.90 30.61 14.99
CA THR A 463 15.27 31.10 14.85
C THR A 463 15.25 32.61 14.68
N TYR A 464 15.99 33.33 15.51
CA TYR A 464 16.02 34.79 15.51
C TYR A 464 17.39 35.33 15.90
N PHE A 465 17.65 36.58 15.54
CA PHE A 465 18.69 37.37 16.19
C PHE A 465 18.11 38.05 17.42
N ASN A 466 18.74 37.82 18.57
CA ASN A 466 18.40 38.52 19.81
C ASN A 466 18.86 40.00 19.76
N ILE A 467 18.58 40.76 20.81
CA ILE A 467 18.97 42.17 20.93
C ILE A 467 20.50 42.39 20.87
N HIS A 468 21.29 41.36 21.19
CA HIS A 468 22.75 41.37 21.12
C HIS A 468 23.30 40.89 19.76
N LYS A 469 22.43 40.69 18.76
CA LYS A 469 22.74 40.16 17.42
C LYS A 469 23.31 38.74 17.44
N GLU A 470 23.04 37.97 18.48
CA GLU A 470 23.39 36.56 18.54
C GLU A 470 22.27 35.72 17.93
N LEU A 471 22.65 34.68 17.18
CA LEU A 471 21.73 33.73 16.58
C LEU A 471 21.23 32.75 17.65
N VAL A 472 19.92 32.67 17.83
CA VAL A 472 19.26 31.76 18.76
C VAL A 472 18.13 31.03 18.04
N THR A 473 18.08 29.71 18.19
CA THR A 473 16.89 28.90 17.88
C THR A 473 16.27 28.44 19.18
N GLU A 474 15.04 28.89 19.45
CA GLU A 474 14.30 28.57 20.65
C GLU A 474 13.07 27.74 20.31
N TYR A 475 12.84 26.69 21.10
CA TYR A 475 11.68 25.83 20.99
C TYR A 475 10.72 26.10 22.15
N PHE A 476 9.46 26.32 21.80
CA PHE A 476 8.35 26.50 22.74
C PHE A 476 7.39 25.33 22.63
N ARG A 477 6.82 24.92 23.76
CA ARG A 477 5.79 23.89 23.86
C ARG A 477 4.50 24.49 24.38
N TYR A 478 3.40 24.19 23.71
CA TYR A 478 2.05 24.63 24.06
C TYR A 478 1.28 23.53 24.78
N ASN A 479 0.37 23.90 25.68
CA ASN A 479 -0.58 22.94 26.23
C ASN A 479 -1.70 22.60 25.22
N THR A 480 -2.51 21.59 25.52
CA THR A 480 -3.58 21.10 24.65
C THR A 480 -4.61 22.17 24.31
N SER A 481 -4.94 23.05 25.25
CA SER A 481 -5.87 24.18 25.04
C SER A 481 -5.24 25.39 24.37
N LEU A 482 -3.95 25.34 24.01
CA LEU A 482 -3.21 26.40 23.30
C LEU A 482 -3.23 27.77 24.00
N ASN A 483 -3.37 27.78 25.32
CA ASN A 483 -3.45 29.01 26.12
C ASN A 483 -2.28 29.18 27.11
N ARG A 484 -1.44 28.15 27.25
CA ARG A 484 -0.18 28.20 28.02
C ARG A 484 0.96 27.71 27.14
N LYS A 485 2.14 28.27 27.35
CA LYS A 485 3.39 27.87 26.69
C LYS A 485 4.55 27.81 27.69
N GLU A 486 5.59 27.07 27.32
CA GLU A 486 6.86 27.00 28.03
C GLU A 486 8.02 26.97 27.02
N SER A 487 9.15 27.59 27.36
CA SER A 487 10.40 27.46 26.61
C SER A 487 11.12 26.19 27.06
N ILE A 488 11.55 25.36 26.11
CA ILE A 488 12.03 24.00 26.41
C ILE A 488 13.48 23.76 25.96
N LEU A 489 13.97 24.47 24.94
CA LEU A 489 15.31 24.26 24.41
C LEU A 489 15.79 25.50 23.65
N LYS A 490 17.08 25.84 23.80
CA LYS A 490 17.77 26.87 23.02
C LYS A 490 19.02 26.29 22.36
N LEU A 491 19.15 26.49 21.06
CA LEU A 491 20.29 26.06 20.23
C LEU A 491 20.90 27.26 19.51
N LYS A 492 22.15 27.14 19.07
CA LYS A 492 22.85 28.16 18.25
C LYS A 492 22.83 27.81 16.76
N GLU A 493 21.74 27.21 16.30
CA GLU A 493 21.58 26.77 14.93
C GLU A 493 20.72 27.72 14.11
N LYS A 494 20.94 27.70 12.79
CA LYS A 494 20.17 28.52 11.84
C LYS A 494 18.93 27.80 11.31
N GLU A 495 19.02 26.48 11.17
CA GLU A 495 17.96 25.66 10.60
C GLU A 495 17.08 25.04 11.69
N ILE A 496 15.80 24.89 11.37
CA ILE A 496 14.82 24.25 12.25
C ILE A 496 14.42 22.93 11.61
N ASP A 497 15.03 21.83 12.07
CA ASP A 497 14.70 20.49 11.63
C ASP A 497 14.15 19.66 12.80
N PHE A 498 12.82 19.68 12.96
CA PHE A 498 12.15 18.83 13.95
C PHE A 498 10.86 18.25 13.43
N VAL A 499 10.42 17.15 14.01
CA VAL A 499 9.11 16.53 13.74
C VAL A 499 8.46 16.08 15.05
N VAL A 500 7.15 15.91 15.02
CA VAL A 500 6.39 15.35 16.16
C VAL A 500 5.58 14.18 15.65
N ASN A 501 5.79 12.99 16.24
CA ASN A 501 5.03 11.80 15.85
C ASN A 501 3.63 11.77 16.49
N PHE A 502 2.80 10.79 16.10
CA PHE A 502 1.43 10.62 16.60
C PHE A 502 1.37 10.45 18.13
N SER A 503 2.39 9.85 18.73
CA SER A 503 2.48 9.62 20.17
C SER A 503 2.93 10.87 20.94
N GLY A 504 3.22 11.97 20.25
CA GLY A 504 3.67 13.21 20.84
C GLY A 504 5.17 13.24 21.16
N VAL A 505 5.99 12.36 20.61
CA VAL A 505 7.45 12.47 20.74
C VAL A 505 7.96 13.46 19.70
N VAL A 506 8.67 14.46 20.19
CA VAL A 506 9.37 15.49 19.42
C VAL A 506 10.79 15.01 19.14
N ILE A 507 11.22 15.14 17.90
CA ILE A 507 12.52 14.72 17.43
C ILE A 507 13.15 15.90 16.74
N ILE A 508 14.21 16.45 17.30
CA ILE A 508 15.01 17.53 16.71
C ILE A 508 16.27 16.91 16.13
N ASN A 509 16.57 17.20 14.87
CA ASN A 509 17.85 16.89 14.26
C ASN A 509 18.76 18.12 14.32
N ASP A 510 19.77 18.04 15.17
CA ASP A 510 20.82 19.02 15.39
C ASP A 510 22.13 18.53 14.74
N LYS A 511 22.07 18.34 13.42
CA LYS A 511 23.16 17.81 12.57
C LYS A 511 23.67 16.44 12.99
N GLU A 512 24.66 16.37 13.88
CA GLU A 512 25.26 15.10 14.32
C GLU A 512 24.56 14.53 15.56
N LYS A 513 23.45 15.14 15.98
CA LYS A 513 22.73 14.82 17.20
C LYS A 513 21.23 14.86 17.00
N ILE A 514 20.51 13.89 17.55
CA ILE A 514 19.05 13.92 17.69
C ILE A 514 18.68 14.14 19.15
N ILE A 515 17.77 15.07 19.40
CA ILE A 515 17.18 15.35 20.71
C ILE A 515 15.72 14.91 20.71
N LEU A 516 15.36 14.04 21.66
CA LEU A 516 14.04 13.45 21.83
C LEU A 516 13.40 13.97 23.11
N PHE A 517 12.16 14.42 23.07
CA PHE A 517 11.36 14.74 24.26
C PHE A 517 9.86 14.63 23.97
N SER A 518 9.01 14.65 25.00
CA SER A 518 7.56 14.63 24.81
C SER A 518 7.01 16.03 24.52
N ASN A 519 6.02 16.16 23.64
CA ASN A 519 5.24 17.39 23.44
C ASN A 519 4.19 17.62 24.55
N LYS A 520 4.12 16.72 25.55
CA LYS A 520 3.28 16.91 26.73
C LYS A 520 3.82 18.07 27.55
N PHE A 521 2.95 19.02 27.85
CA PHE A 521 3.25 20.20 28.66
C PHE A 521 3.86 19.82 30.02
N GLU A 522 4.88 20.55 30.49
CA GLU A 522 5.61 20.33 31.75
C GLU A 522 6.36 18.99 31.84
N SER A 523 6.57 18.28 30.71
CA SER A 523 7.40 17.08 30.67
C SER A 523 8.88 17.42 30.59
N ASN A 524 9.66 16.89 31.54
CA ASN A 524 11.09 17.18 31.69
C ASN A 524 12.03 16.10 31.13
N SER A 525 11.51 14.97 30.63
CA SER A 525 12.36 13.90 30.11
C SER A 525 12.84 14.22 28.70
N SER A 526 14.17 14.28 28.53
CA SER A 526 14.83 14.34 27.23
C SER A 526 15.83 13.21 27.08
N LYS A 527 16.08 12.80 25.84
CA LYS A 527 17.10 11.82 25.47
C LYS A 527 17.85 12.32 24.25
N GLU A 528 19.15 12.13 24.24
CA GLU A 528 20.01 12.56 23.14
C GLU A 528 20.71 11.36 22.52
N VAL A 529 20.89 11.41 21.20
CA VAL A 529 21.52 10.36 20.39
C VAL A 529 22.48 11.03 19.42
N GLU A 530 23.75 10.64 19.42
CA GLU A 530 24.77 11.25 18.56
C GLU A 530 25.23 10.29 17.46
N ASP A 531 25.25 10.76 16.21
CA ASP A 531 25.82 10.06 15.07
C ASP A 531 26.12 11.06 13.95
N LYS A 532 27.37 11.08 13.47
CA LYS A 532 27.84 11.97 12.39
C LYS A 532 27.01 11.88 11.12
N ASN A 533 26.41 10.72 10.87
CA ASN A 533 25.61 10.45 9.68
C ASN A 533 24.22 11.09 9.74
N LEU A 534 23.79 11.64 10.88
CA LEU A 534 22.52 12.36 11.00
C LEU A 534 22.50 13.66 10.20
N SER A 535 23.68 14.24 9.94
CA SER A 535 23.85 15.52 9.25
C SER A 535 23.36 15.51 7.80
N GLN A 536 23.27 14.34 7.19
CA GLN A 536 22.78 14.18 5.82
C GLN A 536 21.25 14.14 5.71
N PHE A 537 20.56 13.95 6.84
CA PHE A 537 19.12 13.73 6.85
C PHE A 537 18.38 15.02 7.20
N ARG A 538 17.25 15.23 6.53
CA ARG A 538 16.24 16.22 6.92
C ARG A 538 14.95 15.52 7.31
N LEU A 539 14.38 15.86 8.46
CA LEU A 539 13.20 15.17 8.99
C LEU A 539 11.89 15.75 8.46
N TYR A 540 10.93 14.85 8.22
CA TYR A 540 9.55 15.19 7.88
C TYR A 540 8.58 14.24 8.57
N SER A 541 7.35 14.68 8.84
CA SER A 541 6.31 13.78 9.37
C SER A 541 4.95 14.17 8.81
N ASP A 542 4.12 13.17 8.59
CA ASP A 542 2.71 13.30 8.22
C ASP A 542 1.76 13.03 9.40
N ASN A 543 2.24 13.25 10.62
CA ASN A 543 1.60 12.91 11.89
C ASN A 543 1.51 11.41 12.21
N GLN A 544 1.58 10.49 11.23
CA GLN A 544 1.56 9.04 11.50
C GLN A 544 2.95 8.42 11.48
N LYS A 545 3.76 8.80 10.49
CA LYS A 545 5.11 8.31 10.27
C LYS A 545 6.10 9.46 10.31
N ILE A 546 7.35 9.09 10.53
CA ILE A 546 8.47 9.99 10.35
C ILE A 546 9.24 9.52 9.13
N PHE A 547 9.61 10.49 8.32
CA PHE A 547 10.43 10.35 7.14
C PHE A 547 11.72 11.12 7.33
N ALA A 548 12.75 10.67 6.65
CA ALA A 548 14.02 11.37 6.54
C ALA A 548 14.40 11.45 5.06
N ILE A 549 14.90 12.61 4.65
CA ILE A 549 15.31 12.88 3.27
C ILE A 549 16.82 13.03 3.27
N SER A 550 17.52 12.32 2.40
CA SER A 550 18.94 12.55 2.09
C SER A 550 19.07 12.74 0.58
N ASN A 551 19.30 13.98 0.15
CA ASN A 551 19.33 14.36 -1.28
C ASN A 551 18.08 13.91 -2.05
N ASN A 552 18.21 12.89 -2.89
CA ASN A 552 17.16 12.30 -3.71
C ASN A 552 16.59 11.01 -3.11
N SER A 553 17.03 10.60 -1.93
CA SER A 553 16.60 9.38 -1.25
C SER A 553 15.63 9.70 -0.13
N LEU A 554 14.51 8.97 -0.10
CA LEU A 554 13.52 9.05 0.96
C LEU A 554 13.65 7.83 1.87
N TYR A 555 13.58 8.07 3.18
CA TYR A 555 13.65 7.06 4.24
C TYR A 555 12.42 7.19 5.14
N THR A 556 11.96 6.10 5.75
CA THR A 556 11.15 6.13 6.96
C THR A 556 12.09 6.02 8.15
N MET A 557 11.77 6.71 9.24
CA MET A 557 12.50 6.61 10.50
C MET A 557 11.59 5.99 11.54
N THR A 558 12.08 4.97 12.22
CA THR A 558 11.41 4.28 13.32
C THR A 558 12.26 4.39 14.58
N MET A 559 11.60 4.59 15.73
CA MET A 559 12.24 4.46 17.04
C MET A 559 12.02 3.03 17.53
N ASN A 560 13.09 2.36 17.97
CA ASN A 560 13.04 0.98 18.47
C ASN A 560 12.66 0.91 19.94
#